data_AF-A2ENF5-F1
#
_entry.id   AF-A2ENF5-F1
#
_cell.length_a   1.000
_cell.length_b   1.000
_cell.length_c   1.000
_cell.angle_alpha   90.00
_cell.angle_beta   90.00
_cell.angle_gamma   90.00
#
_symmetry.space_group_name_H-M   'P 1'
#
loop_
_entity.id
_entity.type
_entity.pdbx_description
1 polymer ?
#
loop_
_entity_poly.entity_id
_entity_poly.type
_entity_poly.pdbx_seq_one_letter_code
_entity_poly.pdbx_strand_id
1 'polypeptide(L)'
;MSDVTDLDTELRTNLCLMNDLFDNILSSAKIQQNNLPVVDLTTSQDFAAMGEMLLGKLSLIENCCDTAAASTQKKYDARTIKDKIAVRKKELAALESENSALVETAKRQEKALRKLNASSDDTIEAQQNVMKLKSQLQAAQKEIKLLEERRHDLLAENRRLKGEVNIQQKSMSGEAQVAPQQTDEEIRAAIANLKQKEDELVERREREKKAYLKKMASLKQQKDALAQQKADLEQRIKEKEMQLKLIHEKSKKPIGYRK
;
A
#
# COMPACT_ATOMS: atom_id res chain seq x y z
N MET A 1 -62.32 -32.28 64.88
CA MET A 1 -61.60 -31.08 65.37
C MET A 1 -60.10 -31.35 65.64
N SER A 2 -59.56 -32.55 65.38
CA SER A 2 -58.13 -32.87 65.58
C SER A 2 -57.22 -32.52 64.39
N ASP A 3 -57.76 -32.44 63.16
CA ASP A 3 -56.92 -32.31 61.97
C ASP A 3 -56.32 -30.90 61.78
N VAL A 4 -56.95 -29.87 62.35
CA VAL A 4 -56.46 -28.48 62.25
C VAL A 4 -55.25 -28.24 63.15
N THR A 5 -55.22 -28.86 64.33
CA THR A 5 -54.09 -28.74 65.27
C THR A 5 -52.84 -29.46 64.80
N ASP A 6 -52.98 -30.51 64.00
CA ASP A 6 -51.84 -31.27 63.45
C ASP A 6 -51.15 -30.49 62.33
N LEU A 7 -51.95 -29.86 61.45
CA LEU A 7 -51.48 -29.02 60.35
C LEU A 7 -50.74 -27.76 60.83
N ASP A 8 -51.24 -27.11 61.88
CA ASP A 8 -50.60 -25.93 62.49
C ASP A 8 -49.25 -26.29 63.16
N THR A 9 -49.14 -27.51 63.68
CA THR A 9 -47.91 -28.02 64.30
C THR A 9 -46.84 -28.30 63.23
N GLU A 10 -47.23 -28.91 62.12
CA GLU A 10 -46.35 -29.14 60.96
C GLU A 10 -45.90 -27.81 60.33
N LEU A 11 -46.82 -26.86 60.14
CA LEU A 11 -46.51 -25.53 59.62
C LEU A 11 -45.51 -24.79 60.52
N ARG A 12 -45.72 -24.79 61.83
CA ARG A 12 -44.78 -24.18 62.79
C ARG A 12 -43.40 -24.81 62.72
N THR A 13 -43.34 -26.14 62.67
CA THR A 13 -42.07 -26.88 62.57
C THR A 13 -41.30 -26.47 61.31
N ASN A 14 -41.99 -26.37 60.17
CA ASN A 14 -41.39 -25.93 58.91
C ASN A 14 -40.90 -24.48 58.96
N LEU A 15 -41.66 -23.57 59.58
CA LEU A 15 -41.26 -22.17 59.73
C LEU A 15 -40.03 -22.02 60.63
N CYS A 16 -39.93 -22.79 61.73
CA CYS A 16 -38.74 -22.83 62.57
C CYS A 16 -37.51 -23.32 61.80
N LEU A 17 -37.64 -24.42 61.04
CA LEU A 17 -36.54 -24.95 60.23
C LEU A 17 -36.06 -23.95 59.16
N MET A 18 -36.98 -23.28 58.47
CA MET A 18 -36.63 -22.24 57.51
C MET A 18 -35.97 -21.04 58.18
N ASN A 19 -36.44 -20.66 59.36
CA ASN A 19 -35.83 -19.57 60.12
C ASN A 19 -34.38 -19.87 60.49
N ASP A 20 -34.13 -21.06 61.05
CA ASP A 20 -32.79 -21.48 61.45
C ASP A 20 -31.85 -21.55 60.24
N LEU A 21 -32.34 -22.03 59.10
CA LEU A 21 -31.58 -22.03 57.84
C LEU A 21 -31.20 -20.60 57.43
N PHE A 22 -32.15 -19.68 57.41
CA PHE A 22 -31.89 -18.29 57.03
C PHE A 22 -30.97 -17.58 58.02
N ASP A 23 -31.14 -17.79 59.33
CA ASP A 23 -30.26 -17.21 60.34
C ASP A 23 -28.82 -17.74 60.24
N ASN A 24 -28.64 -19.03 59.94
CA ASN A 24 -27.33 -19.59 59.67
C ASN A 24 -26.68 -18.95 58.42
N ILE A 25 -27.44 -18.73 57.35
CA ILE A 25 -26.94 -18.06 56.13
C ILE A 25 -26.60 -16.60 56.43
N LEU A 26 -27.50 -15.86 57.06
CA LEU A 26 -27.31 -14.44 57.38
C LEU A 26 -26.12 -14.24 58.32
N SER A 27 -25.96 -15.10 59.33
CA SER A 27 -24.83 -15.07 60.26
C SER A 27 -23.50 -15.41 59.56
N SER A 28 -23.46 -16.50 58.78
CA SER A 28 -22.25 -16.92 58.08
C SER A 28 -21.78 -15.88 57.04
N ALA A 29 -22.73 -15.24 56.35
CA ALA A 29 -22.47 -14.16 55.39
C ALA A 29 -22.30 -12.78 56.06
N LYS A 30 -22.45 -12.68 57.38
CA LYS A 30 -22.42 -11.42 58.16
C LYS A 30 -23.37 -10.34 57.62
N ILE A 31 -24.55 -10.75 57.15
CA ILE A 31 -25.60 -9.86 56.64
C ILE A 31 -26.34 -9.25 57.82
N GLN A 32 -26.44 -7.92 57.87
CA GLN A 32 -27.16 -7.23 58.95
C GLN A 32 -28.67 -7.38 58.80
N GLN A 33 -29.34 -7.83 59.86
CA GLN A 33 -30.78 -8.02 59.92
C GLN A 33 -31.50 -6.73 60.39
N ASN A 34 -31.32 -5.64 59.65
CA ASN A 34 -31.93 -4.36 60.03
C ASN A 34 -33.41 -4.32 59.62
N ASN A 35 -34.29 -3.88 60.52
CA ASN A 35 -35.72 -3.65 60.28
C ASN A 35 -36.60 -4.89 60.01
N LEU A 36 -36.18 -6.09 60.43
CA LEU A 36 -37.06 -7.25 60.40
C LEU A 36 -37.95 -7.32 61.65
N PRO A 37 -39.24 -7.71 61.50
CA PRO A 37 -40.10 -7.94 62.66
C PRO A 37 -39.54 -9.10 63.48
N VAL A 38 -39.39 -8.89 64.80
CA VAL A 38 -38.92 -9.92 65.73
C VAL A 38 -40.14 -10.71 66.20
N VAL A 39 -40.27 -11.95 65.72
CA VAL A 39 -41.39 -12.84 66.05
C VAL A 39 -40.84 -14.10 66.72
N ASP A 40 -41.36 -14.44 67.90
CA ASP A 40 -41.03 -15.71 68.56
C ASP A 40 -41.82 -16.86 67.92
N LEU A 41 -41.12 -17.68 67.14
CA LEU A 41 -41.67 -18.81 66.39
C LEU A 41 -42.17 -19.94 67.28
N THR A 42 -41.78 -19.98 68.56
CA THR A 42 -42.16 -21.06 69.48
C THR A 42 -43.48 -20.79 70.20
N THR A 43 -43.84 -19.52 70.37
CA THR A 43 -45.02 -19.10 71.14
C THR A 43 -46.04 -18.29 70.35
N SER A 44 -45.66 -17.65 69.24
CA SER A 44 -46.57 -16.80 68.44
C SER A 44 -47.59 -17.62 67.66
N GLN A 45 -48.87 -17.25 67.69
CA GLN A 45 -49.91 -17.82 66.81
C GLN A 45 -50.10 -17.02 65.50
N ASP A 46 -49.35 -15.94 65.31
CA ASP A 46 -49.43 -15.11 64.11
C ASP A 46 -48.53 -15.66 63.00
N PHE A 47 -49.06 -16.64 62.26
CA PHE A 47 -48.35 -17.26 61.13
C PHE A 47 -48.04 -16.29 59.99
N ALA A 48 -48.83 -15.22 59.83
CA ALA A 48 -48.58 -14.20 58.82
C ALA A 48 -47.34 -13.39 59.18
N ALA A 49 -47.21 -12.92 60.42
CA ALA A 49 -46.03 -12.21 60.90
C ALA A 49 -44.76 -13.09 60.85
N MET A 50 -44.88 -14.39 61.15
CA MET A 50 -43.78 -15.35 60.99
C MET A 50 -43.36 -15.47 59.52
N GLY A 51 -44.31 -15.54 58.59
CA GLY A 51 -44.05 -15.56 57.15
C GLY A 51 -43.38 -14.29 56.65
N GLU A 52 -43.83 -13.10 57.09
CA GLU A 52 -43.24 -11.82 56.71
C GLU A 52 -41.78 -11.69 57.19
N MET A 53 -41.48 -12.13 58.41
CA MET A 53 -40.12 -12.17 58.92
C MET A 53 -39.21 -13.04 58.03
N LEU A 54 -39.67 -14.25 57.68
CA LEU A 54 -38.90 -15.18 56.84
C LEU A 54 -38.69 -14.65 55.42
N LEU A 55 -39.72 -14.05 54.82
CA LEU A 55 -39.60 -13.40 53.50
C LEU A 55 -38.61 -12.24 53.54
N GLY A 56 -38.63 -11.44 54.61
CA GLY A 56 -37.65 -10.38 54.81
C GLY A 56 -36.21 -10.91 54.93
N LYS A 57 -36.02 -12.00 55.69
CA LYS A 57 -34.72 -12.70 55.78
C LYS A 57 -34.26 -13.21 54.41
N LEU A 58 -35.14 -13.83 53.65
CA LEU A 58 -34.84 -14.33 52.30
C LEU A 58 -34.45 -13.19 51.34
N SER A 59 -35.16 -12.06 51.38
CA SER A 59 -34.85 -10.89 50.55
C SER A 59 -33.46 -10.31 50.85
N LEU A 60 -33.04 -10.29 52.12
CA LEU A 60 -31.68 -9.87 52.50
C LEU A 60 -30.61 -10.81 51.92
N ILE A 61 -30.87 -12.12 51.92
CA ILE A 61 -29.98 -13.13 51.33
C ILE A 61 -29.87 -12.92 49.81
N GLU A 62 -31.00 -12.75 49.11
CA GLU A 62 -31.02 -12.52 47.67
C GLU A 62 -30.25 -11.26 47.26
N ASN A 63 -30.48 -10.14 47.95
CA ASN A 63 -29.78 -8.88 47.69
C ASN A 63 -28.25 -9.01 47.88
N CYS A 64 -27.82 -9.79 48.87
CA CYS A 64 -26.40 -10.06 49.08
C CYS A 64 -25.79 -10.85 47.91
N CYS A 65 -26.49 -11.89 47.43
CA CYS A 65 -26.08 -12.70 46.29
C CYS A 65 -25.97 -11.87 45.00
N ASP A 66 -26.94 -11.01 44.72
CA ASP A 66 -26.93 -10.13 43.54
C ASP A 66 -25.78 -9.12 43.61
N THR A 67 -25.53 -8.55 44.79
CA THR A 67 -24.41 -7.63 45.00
C THR A 67 -23.06 -8.34 44.81
N ALA A 68 -22.92 -9.58 45.30
CA ALA A 68 -21.73 -10.39 45.12
C ALA A 68 -21.52 -10.75 43.63
N ALA A 69 -22.57 -11.15 42.92
CA ALA A 69 -22.51 -11.46 41.49
C ALA A 69 -22.15 -10.24 40.63
N ALA A 70 -22.74 -9.08 40.92
CA ALA A 70 -22.40 -7.83 40.24
C ALA A 70 -20.94 -7.42 40.50
N SER A 71 -20.43 -7.65 41.72
CA SER A 71 -19.05 -7.34 42.11
C SER A 71 -18.03 -8.23 41.40
N THR A 72 -18.29 -9.53 41.29
CA THR A 72 -17.42 -10.47 40.58
C THR A 72 -17.36 -10.16 39.09
N GLN A 73 -18.51 -9.88 38.45
CA GLN A 73 -18.57 -9.49 37.03
C GLN A 73 -17.71 -8.26 36.74
N LYS A 74 -17.82 -7.20 37.56
CA LYS A 74 -17.01 -5.98 37.42
C LYS A 74 -15.50 -6.25 37.52
N LYS A 75 -15.07 -7.18 38.38
CA LYS A 75 -13.65 -7.56 38.51
C LYS A 75 -13.13 -8.28 37.25
N TYR A 76 -13.93 -9.17 36.66
CA TYR A 76 -13.58 -9.85 35.41
C TYR A 76 -13.48 -8.87 34.23
N ASP A 77 -14.42 -7.91 34.14
CA ASP A 77 -14.39 -6.88 33.10
C ASP A 77 -13.17 -5.97 33.24
N ALA A 78 -12.84 -5.54 34.46
CA ALA A 78 -11.67 -4.69 34.71
C ALA A 78 -10.34 -5.39 34.33
N ARG A 79 -10.20 -6.68 34.66
CA ARG A 79 -9.02 -7.47 34.29
C ARG A 79 -8.91 -7.62 32.77
N THR A 80 -10.01 -7.94 32.11
CA THR A 80 -10.08 -8.10 30.65
C THR A 80 -9.73 -6.78 29.93
N ILE A 81 -10.22 -5.64 30.43
CA ILE A 81 -9.89 -4.32 29.88
C ILE A 81 -8.41 -4.01 30.06
N LYS A 82 -7.83 -4.31 31.23
CA LYS A 82 -6.41 -4.10 31.50
C LYS A 82 -5.52 -4.92 30.56
N ASP A 83 -5.88 -6.18 30.31
CA ASP A 83 -5.16 -7.06 29.39
C ASP A 83 -5.25 -6.54 27.95
N LYS A 84 -6.44 -6.10 27.51
CA LYS A 84 -6.63 -5.46 26.19
C LYS A 84 -5.78 -4.19 26.04
N ILE A 85 -5.72 -3.35 27.07
CA ILE A 85 -4.86 -2.15 27.07
C ILE A 85 -3.38 -2.54 26.97
N ALA A 86 -2.94 -3.57 27.68
CA ALA A 86 -1.54 -4.03 27.62
C ALA A 86 -1.17 -4.54 26.22
N VAL A 87 -2.06 -5.30 25.55
CA VAL A 87 -1.86 -5.73 24.15
C VAL A 87 -1.77 -4.53 23.22
N ARG A 88 -2.73 -3.58 23.32
CA ARG A 88 -2.73 -2.36 22.50
C ARG A 88 -1.48 -1.50 22.69
N LYS A 89 -0.96 -1.40 23.92
CA LYS A 89 0.29 -0.69 24.19
C LYS A 89 1.50 -1.34 23.50
N LYS A 90 1.55 -2.67 23.47
CA LYS A 90 2.60 -3.41 22.74
C LYS A 90 2.48 -3.23 21.23
N GLU A 91 1.26 -3.29 20.69
CA GLU A 91 1.01 -3.01 19.27
C GLU A 91 1.43 -1.59 18.89
N LEU A 92 1.08 -0.59 19.72
CA LEU A 92 1.45 0.80 19.49
C LEU A 92 2.98 0.99 19.47
N ALA A 93 3.69 0.43 20.46
CA ALA A 93 5.14 0.49 20.51
C ALA A 93 5.81 -0.17 19.29
N ALA A 94 5.26 -1.28 18.79
CA ALA A 94 5.76 -1.93 17.58
C ALA A 94 5.56 -1.04 16.34
N LEU A 95 4.38 -0.43 16.18
CA LEU A 95 4.10 0.50 15.07
C LEU A 95 4.95 1.77 15.15
N GLU A 96 5.19 2.32 16.33
CA GLU A 96 6.08 3.47 16.53
C GLU A 96 7.53 3.13 16.14
N SER A 97 8.01 1.93 16.50
CA SER A 97 9.32 1.43 16.09
C SER A 97 9.42 1.23 14.58
N GLU A 98 8.39 0.65 13.94
CA GLU A 98 8.34 0.47 12.49
C GLU A 98 8.34 1.81 11.76
N ASN A 99 7.53 2.77 12.23
CA ASN A 99 7.46 4.10 11.66
C ASN A 99 8.81 4.83 11.77
N SER A 100 9.49 4.72 12.91
CA SER A 100 10.86 5.25 13.08
C SER A 100 11.83 4.65 12.05
N ALA A 101 11.80 3.34 11.84
CA ALA A 101 12.64 2.65 10.84
C ALA A 101 12.34 3.10 9.39
N LEU A 102 11.06 3.30 9.07
CA LEU A 102 10.64 3.82 7.76
C LEU A 102 11.12 5.26 7.54
N VAL A 103 10.99 6.12 8.55
CA VAL A 103 11.48 7.51 8.50
C VAL A 103 13.01 7.54 8.31
N GLU A 104 13.77 6.70 9.01
CA GLU A 104 15.22 6.61 8.79
C GLU A 104 15.55 6.14 7.38
N THR A 105 14.85 5.12 6.88
CA THR A 105 15.04 4.59 5.54
C THR A 105 14.75 5.66 4.48
N ALA A 106 13.65 6.39 4.63
CA ALA A 106 13.29 7.51 3.75
C ALA A 106 14.36 8.61 3.76
N LYS A 107 14.86 9.00 4.94
CA LYS A 107 15.97 9.98 5.05
C LYS A 107 17.25 9.49 4.36
N ARG A 108 17.60 8.20 4.48
CA ARG A 108 18.76 7.61 3.79
C ARG A 108 18.58 7.65 2.29
N GLN A 109 17.41 7.29 1.79
CA GLN A 109 17.08 7.34 0.36
C GLN A 109 17.09 8.78 -0.16
N GLU A 110 16.51 9.73 0.57
CA GLU A 110 16.56 11.15 0.22
C GLU A 110 18.00 11.65 0.14
N LYS A 111 18.86 11.29 1.10
CA LYS A 111 20.29 11.64 1.06
C LYS A 111 21.00 11.01 -0.13
N ALA A 112 20.68 9.78 -0.50
CA ALA A 112 21.22 9.11 -1.68
C ALA A 112 20.78 9.80 -2.98
N LEU A 113 19.50 10.17 -3.10
CA LEU A 113 18.97 10.93 -4.23
C LEU A 113 19.59 12.32 -4.33
N ARG A 114 19.75 13.03 -3.21
CA ARG A 114 20.47 14.32 -3.17
C ARG A 114 21.92 14.17 -3.61
N LYS A 115 22.61 13.09 -3.23
CA LYS A 115 23.97 12.80 -3.71
C LYS A 115 24.00 12.55 -5.21
N LEU A 116 23.07 11.74 -5.74
CA LEU A 116 22.95 11.49 -7.18
C LEU A 116 22.68 12.79 -7.97
N ASN A 117 21.82 13.66 -7.43
CA ASN A 117 21.54 14.96 -8.02
C ASN A 117 22.69 15.97 -7.83
N ALA A 118 23.50 15.84 -6.77
CA ALA A 118 24.68 16.67 -6.57
C ALA A 118 25.88 16.21 -7.41
N SER A 119 25.96 14.92 -7.74
CA SER A 119 26.89 14.37 -8.74
C SER A 119 26.44 14.61 -10.19
N SER A 120 25.55 15.58 -10.43
CA SER A 120 25.11 16.00 -11.76
C SER A 120 26.17 16.82 -12.52
N ASP A 121 27.41 16.88 -12.05
CA ASP A 121 28.53 17.47 -12.81
C ASP A 121 28.74 16.73 -14.15
N ASP A 122 28.50 15.42 -14.18
CA ASP A 122 28.50 14.63 -15.43
C ASP A 122 27.45 15.13 -16.44
N THR A 123 26.32 15.65 -15.96
CA THR A 123 25.28 16.25 -16.84
C THR A 123 25.69 17.63 -17.35
N ILE A 124 26.46 18.41 -16.59
CA ILE A 124 26.97 19.72 -17.03
C ILE A 124 28.09 19.51 -18.05
N GLU A 125 29.02 18.60 -17.80
CA GLU A 125 30.10 18.26 -18.72
C GLU A 125 29.55 17.60 -20.01
N ALA A 126 28.56 16.71 -19.89
CA ALA A 126 27.83 16.18 -21.03
C ALA A 126 27.08 17.26 -21.82
N GLN A 127 26.43 18.23 -21.15
CA GLN A 127 25.79 19.35 -21.84
C GLN A 127 26.79 20.24 -22.57
N GLN A 128 27.95 20.53 -21.97
CA GLN A 128 29.01 21.30 -22.61
C GLN A 128 29.61 20.56 -23.80
N ASN A 129 29.80 19.25 -23.71
CA ASN A 129 30.28 18.43 -24.82
C ASN A 129 29.25 18.37 -25.95
N VAL A 130 27.96 18.27 -25.64
CA VAL A 130 26.88 18.36 -26.64
C VAL A 130 26.87 19.72 -27.35
N MET A 131 27.07 20.81 -26.61
CA MET A 131 27.19 22.17 -27.20
C MET A 131 28.40 22.28 -28.13
N LYS A 132 29.58 21.78 -27.73
CA LYS A 132 30.79 21.75 -28.57
C LYS A 132 30.58 20.93 -29.85
N LEU A 133 29.99 19.74 -29.72
CA LEU A 133 29.69 18.87 -30.87
C LEU A 133 28.68 19.52 -31.83
N LYS A 134 27.67 20.23 -31.32
CA LYS A 134 26.74 21.00 -32.16
C LYS A 134 27.45 22.13 -32.93
N SER A 135 28.35 22.84 -32.28
CA SER A 135 29.13 23.90 -32.93
C SER A 135 30.05 23.34 -34.03
N GLN A 136 30.75 22.24 -33.74
CA GLN A 136 31.60 21.54 -34.73
C GLN A 136 30.78 21.00 -35.90
N LEU A 137 29.59 20.43 -35.63
CA LEU A 137 28.68 19.96 -36.68
C LEU A 137 28.23 21.11 -37.57
N GLN A 138 27.88 22.26 -36.99
CA GLN A 138 27.46 23.44 -37.76
C GLN A 138 28.62 24.00 -38.60
N ALA A 139 29.84 24.00 -38.07
CA ALA A 139 31.04 24.40 -38.82
C ALA A 139 31.30 23.46 -40.01
N ALA A 140 31.25 22.14 -39.78
CA ALA A 140 31.40 21.14 -40.83
C ALA A 140 30.29 21.24 -41.89
N GLN A 141 29.04 21.50 -41.50
CA GLN A 141 27.95 21.72 -42.44
C GLN A 141 28.17 22.96 -43.32
N LYS A 142 28.70 24.06 -42.76
CA LYS A 142 29.06 25.25 -43.54
C LYS A 142 30.21 24.96 -44.51
N GLU A 143 31.22 24.22 -44.06
CA GLU A 143 32.35 23.82 -44.89
C GLU A 143 31.90 22.91 -46.04
N ILE A 144 31.04 21.92 -45.78
CA ILE A 144 30.45 21.08 -46.82
C ILE A 144 29.73 21.94 -47.86
N LYS A 145 28.93 22.91 -47.43
CA LYS A 145 28.22 23.81 -48.34
C LYS A 145 29.19 24.61 -49.22
N LEU A 146 30.27 25.16 -48.65
CA LEU A 146 31.30 25.88 -49.42
C LEU A 146 32.02 24.96 -50.42
N LEU A 147 32.31 23.73 -50.03
CA LEU A 147 32.93 22.75 -50.93
C LEU A 147 31.98 22.30 -52.05
N GLU A 148 30.68 22.20 -51.76
CA GLU A 148 29.65 21.94 -52.77
C GLU A 148 29.53 23.09 -53.76
N GLU A 149 29.49 24.35 -53.28
CA GLU A 149 29.51 25.55 -54.13
C GLU A 149 30.77 25.57 -55.01
N ARG A 150 31.95 25.35 -54.43
CA ARG A 150 33.22 25.27 -55.18
C ARG A 150 33.22 24.13 -56.20
N ARG A 151 32.63 22.97 -55.87
CA ARG A 151 32.47 21.86 -56.80
C ARG A 151 31.55 22.25 -57.96
N HIS A 152 30.46 22.96 -57.69
CA HIS A 152 29.56 23.45 -58.73
C HIS A 152 30.26 24.42 -59.68
N ASP A 153 31.05 25.36 -59.14
CA ASP A 153 31.82 26.31 -59.94
C ASP A 153 32.85 25.59 -60.82
N LEU A 154 33.61 24.65 -60.24
CA LEU A 154 34.57 23.84 -60.99
C LEU A 154 33.90 22.99 -62.07
N LEU A 155 32.71 22.43 -61.82
CA LEU A 155 31.96 21.69 -62.83
C LEU A 155 31.43 22.60 -63.94
N ALA A 156 31.02 23.83 -63.62
CA ALA A 156 30.59 24.81 -64.61
C ALA A 156 31.78 25.25 -65.49
N GLU A 157 32.93 25.52 -64.88
CA GLU A 157 34.17 25.84 -65.59
C GLU A 157 34.63 24.67 -66.46
N ASN A 158 34.57 23.44 -65.95
CA ASN A 158 34.92 22.24 -66.72
C ASN A 158 33.99 22.05 -67.93
N ARG A 159 32.69 22.34 -67.80
CA ARG A 159 31.76 22.36 -68.96
C ARG A 159 32.14 23.43 -69.98
N ARG A 160 32.50 24.63 -69.54
CA ARG A 160 32.95 25.73 -70.41
C ARG A 160 34.22 25.33 -71.17
N LEU A 161 35.24 24.87 -70.44
CA LEU A 161 36.51 24.40 -70.99
C LEU A 161 36.30 23.22 -71.94
N LYS A 162 35.42 22.27 -71.62
CA LYS A 162 35.07 21.17 -72.54
C LYS A 162 34.38 21.69 -73.81
N GLY A 163 33.58 22.75 -73.71
CA GLY A 163 33.03 23.47 -74.87
C GLY A 163 34.13 24.09 -75.74
N GLU A 164 35.09 24.76 -75.12
CA GLU A 164 36.25 25.38 -75.79
C GLU A 164 37.19 24.33 -76.41
N VAL A 165 37.46 23.24 -75.71
CA VAL A 165 38.22 22.08 -76.22
C VAL A 165 37.48 21.40 -77.35
N ASN A 166 36.14 21.24 -77.30
CA ASN A 166 35.37 20.69 -78.42
C ASN A 166 35.40 21.62 -79.64
N ILE A 167 35.38 22.94 -79.44
CA ILE A 167 35.52 23.93 -80.51
C ILE A 167 36.93 23.85 -81.10
N GLN A 168 37.98 23.85 -80.26
CA GLN A 168 39.37 23.69 -80.67
C GLN A 168 39.67 22.32 -81.31
N GLN A 169 39.09 21.22 -80.84
CA GLN A 169 39.20 19.89 -81.46
C GLN A 169 38.54 19.87 -82.83
N LYS A 170 37.35 20.46 -82.98
CA LYS A 170 36.74 20.68 -84.31
C LYS A 170 37.62 21.55 -85.21
N SER A 171 38.43 22.44 -84.65
CA SER A 171 39.40 23.27 -85.38
C SER A 171 40.76 22.61 -85.63
N MET A 172 41.16 21.58 -84.86
CA MET A 172 42.52 21.02 -84.87
C MET A 172 42.62 19.58 -85.39
N SER A 173 41.54 18.81 -85.43
CA SER A 173 41.61 17.38 -85.79
C SER A 173 40.18 16.81 -86.00
N GLY A 174 39.78 16.28 -87.16
CA GLY A 174 40.63 15.75 -88.21
C GLY A 174 41.57 14.65 -87.71
N GLU A 175 41.33 14.06 -86.54
CA GLU A 175 42.00 12.86 -85.99
C GLU A 175 41.52 12.58 -84.56
N ALA A 176 41.42 11.28 -84.25
CA ALA A 176 40.77 10.72 -83.08
C ALA A 176 41.70 10.63 -81.85
N GLN A 177 41.11 10.66 -80.64
CA GLN A 177 41.54 9.90 -79.43
C GLN A 177 40.53 10.15 -78.29
N VAL A 178 39.72 9.15 -77.90
CA VAL A 178 39.93 8.12 -76.87
C VAL A 178 40.11 8.69 -75.47
N ALA A 179 39.01 8.67 -74.69
CA ALA A 179 39.01 8.85 -73.24
C ALA A 179 39.24 7.48 -72.55
N PRO A 180 39.86 7.45 -71.35
CA PRO A 180 40.20 6.19 -70.68
C PRO A 180 38.92 5.52 -70.14
N GLN A 181 38.64 4.31 -70.61
CA GLN A 181 37.58 3.44 -70.09
C GLN A 181 38.06 2.79 -68.79
N GLN A 182 37.34 3.02 -67.69
CA GLN A 182 37.34 2.06 -66.58
C GLN A 182 36.74 0.77 -67.12
N THR A 183 37.42 -0.35 -66.90
CA THR A 183 37.03 -1.66 -67.44
C THR A 183 35.68 -2.09 -66.87
N ASP A 184 34.80 -2.61 -67.72
CA ASP A 184 33.45 -3.12 -67.37
C ASP A 184 33.44 -4.09 -66.18
N GLU A 185 34.56 -4.77 -65.93
CA GLU A 185 34.80 -5.67 -64.79
C GLU A 185 34.72 -4.95 -63.43
N GLU A 186 35.30 -3.76 -63.31
CA GLU A 186 35.35 -2.98 -62.06
C GLU A 186 33.98 -2.43 -61.68
N ILE A 187 33.20 -2.04 -62.68
CA ILE A 187 31.82 -1.56 -62.52
C ILE A 187 30.92 -2.73 -62.05
N ARG A 188 31.07 -3.93 -62.62
CA ARG A 188 30.33 -5.12 -62.18
C ARG A 188 30.68 -5.51 -60.75
N ALA A 189 31.96 -5.47 -60.38
CA ALA A 189 32.42 -5.74 -59.02
C ALA A 189 31.86 -4.71 -58.01
N ALA A 190 31.83 -3.43 -58.37
CA ALA A 190 31.23 -2.38 -57.54
C ALA A 190 29.72 -2.57 -57.33
N ILE A 191 28.98 -2.94 -58.38
CA ILE A 191 27.54 -3.21 -58.29
C ILE A 191 27.25 -4.43 -57.41
N ALA A 192 28.05 -5.50 -57.52
CA ALA A 192 27.90 -6.68 -56.68
C ALA A 192 28.12 -6.37 -55.18
N ASN A 193 29.17 -5.61 -54.87
CA ASN A 193 29.45 -5.16 -53.49
C ASN A 193 28.35 -4.25 -52.93
N LEU A 194 27.76 -3.39 -53.75
CA LEU A 194 26.64 -2.53 -53.34
C LEU A 194 25.37 -3.33 -53.04
N LYS A 195 25.06 -4.34 -53.87
CA LYS A 195 23.93 -5.24 -53.62
C LYS A 195 24.11 -6.04 -52.32
N GLN A 196 25.29 -6.58 -52.09
CA GLN A 196 25.57 -7.32 -50.85
C GLN A 196 25.41 -6.43 -49.61
N LYS A 197 25.89 -5.18 -49.67
CA LYS A 197 25.66 -4.20 -48.58
C LYS A 197 24.20 -3.83 -48.40
N GLU A 198 23.42 -3.77 -49.48
CA GLU A 198 21.98 -3.51 -49.40
C GLU A 198 21.27 -4.65 -48.67
N ASP A 199 21.56 -5.90 -49.02
CA ASP A 199 20.98 -7.09 -48.36
C ASP A 199 21.34 -7.15 -46.86
N GLU A 200 22.60 -6.87 -46.51
CA GLU A 200 23.05 -6.81 -45.11
C GLU A 200 22.33 -5.71 -44.31
N LEU A 201 22.10 -4.54 -44.92
CA LEU A 201 21.39 -3.45 -44.28
C LEU A 201 19.89 -3.75 -44.10
N VAL A 202 19.28 -4.45 -45.05
CA VAL A 202 17.87 -4.91 -44.95
C VAL A 202 17.74 -5.92 -43.81
N GLU A 203 18.61 -6.92 -43.75
CA GLU A 203 18.57 -7.94 -42.71
C GLU A 203 18.79 -7.33 -41.32
N ARG A 204 19.73 -6.38 -41.20
CA ARG A 204 19.97 -5.64 -39.95
C ARG A 204 18.74 -4.85 -39.50
N ARG A 205 18.05 -4.16 -40.41
CA ARG A 205 16.81 -3.44 -40.10
C ARG A 205 15.71 -4.39 -39.63
N GLU A 206 15.58 -5.57 -40.22
CA GLU A 206 14.59 -6.56 -39.78
C GLU A 206 14.89 -7.10 -38.38
N ARG A 207 16.17 -7.40 -38.08
CA ARG A 207 16.58 -7.82 -36.73
C ARG A 207 16.30 -6.72 -35.70
N GLU A 208 16.65 -5.47 -35.99
CA GLU A 208 16.39 -4.32 -35.11
C GLU A 208 14.88 -4.10 -34.89
N LYS A 209 14.07 -4.19 -35.97
CA LYS A 209 12.61 -4.10 -35.88
C LYS A 209 12.02 -5.21 -35.01
N LYS A 210 12.49 -6.45 -35.16
CA LYS A 210 12.04 -7.60 -34.35
C LYS A 210 12.42 -7.44 -32.88
N ALA A 211 13.64 -6.99 -32.59
CA ALA A 211 14.10 -6.70 -31.24
C ALA A 211 13.28 -5.57 -30.59
N TYR A 212 13.00 -4.50 -31.33
CA TYR A 212 12.16 -3.40 -30.88
C TYR A 212 10.73 -3.84 -30.57
N LEU A 213 10.10 -4.61 -31.46
CA LEU A 213 8.75 -5.15 -31.24
C LEU A 213 8.70 -6.05 -29.99
N LYS A 214 9.69 -6.91 -29.79
CA LYS A 214 9.79 -7.75 -28.60
C LYS A 214 9.93 -6.92 -27.32
N LYS A 215 10.76 -5.86 -27.35
CA LYS A 215 10.94 -4.94 -26.22
C LYS A 215 9.64 -4.18 -25.91
N MET A 216 8.94 -3.70 -26.92
CA MET A 216 7.64 -3.04 -26.76
C MET A 216 6.57 -3.97 -26.18
N ALA A 217 6.51 -5.22 -26.63
CA ALA A 217 5.59 -6.22 -26.06
C ALA A 217 5.89 -6.49 -24.58
N SER A 218 7.17 -6.62 -24.20
CA SER A 218 7.58 -6.80 -22.80
C SER A 218 7.23 -5.59 -21.93
N LEU A 219 7.48 -4.37 -22.41
CA LEU A 219 7.11 -3.15 -21.68
C LEU A 219 5.59 -3.01 -21.53
N LYS A 220 4.82 -3.41 -22.54
CA LYS A 220 3.35 -3.43 -22.45
C LYS A 220 2.87 -4.40 -21.38
N GLN A 221 3.41 -5.62 -21.33
CA GLN A 221 3.09 -6.59 -20.26
C GLN A 221 3.45 -6.06 -18.87
N GLN A 222 4.61 -5.43 -18.71
CA GLN A 222 5.01 -4.82 -17.43
C GLN A 222 4.06 -3.68 -17.02
N LYS A 223 3.63 -2.85 -17.98
CA LYS A 223 2.67 -1.78 -17.74
C LYS A 223 1.31 -2.33 -17.29
N ASP A 224 0.81 -3.37 -17.95
CA ASP A 224 -0.47 -3.98 -17.62
C ASP A 224 -0.43 -4.64 -16.23
N ALA A 225 0.67 -5.34 -15.90
CA ALA A 225 0.90 -5.91 -14.57
C ALA A 225 0.95 -4.85 -13.46
N LEU A 226 1.66 -3.74 -13.69
CA LEU A 226 1.71 -2.62 -12.74
C LEU A 226 0.35 -1.94 -12.58
N ALA A 227 -0.42 -1.79 -13.66
CA ALA A 227 -1.76 -1.23 -13.59
C ALA A 227 -2.70 -2.10 -12.75
N GLN A 228 -2.59 -3.43 -12.89
CA GLN A 228 -3.37 -4.37 -12.09
C GLN A 228 -2.96 -4.35 -10.61
N GLN A 229 -1.66 -4.35 -10.33
CA GLN A 229 -1.15 -4.24 -8.95
C GLN A 229 -1.59 -2.91 -8.30
N LYS A 230 -1.62 -1.81 -9.06
CA LYS A 230 -2.14 -0.53 -8.57
C LYS A 230 -3.62 -0.63 -8.21
N ALA A 231 -4.45 -1.23 -9.06
CA ALA A 231 -5.88 -1.39 -8.80
C ALA A 231 -6.14 -2.23 -7.52
N ASP A 232 -5.40 -3.33 -7.35
CA ASP A 232 -5.51 -4.20 -6.17
C ASP A 232 -5.13 -3.46 -4.87
N LEU A 233 -4.08 -2.64 -4.92
CA LEU A 233 -3.64 -1.83 -3.78
C LEU A 233 -4.66 -0.73 -3.46
N GLU A 234 -5.21 -0.04 -4.46
CA GLU A 234 -6.26 0.96 -4.25
C GLU A 234 -7.52 0.34 -3.62
N GLN A 235 -7.89 -0.87 -4.02
CA GLN A 235 -9.01 -1.58 -3.40
C GLN A 235 -8.71 -1.94 -1.93
N ARG A 236 -7.52 -2.48 -1.64
CA ARG A 236 -7.10 -2.78 -0.25
C ARG A 236 -7.09 -1.54 0.64
N ILE A 237 -6.64 -0.40 0.10
CA ILE A 237 -6.66 0.87 0.82
C ILE A 237 -8.11 1.26 1.15
N LYS A 238 -9.03 1.21 0.17
CA LYS A 238 -10.45 1.51 0.41
C LYS A 238 -11.09 0.59 1.47
N GLU A 239 -10.79 -0.71 1.42
CA GLU A 239 -11.27 -1.67 2.43
C GLU A 239 -10.74 -1.34 3.84
N LYS A 240 -9.46 -0.99 3.96
CA LYS A 240 -8.84 -0.58 5.23
C LYS A 240 -9.41 0.74 5.74
N GLU A 241 -9.63 1.72 4.88
CA GLU A 241 -10.29 2.98 5.24
C GLU A 241 -11.73 2.74 5.73
N MET A 242 -12.47 1.84 5.11
CA MET A 242 -13.82 1.46 5.55
C MET A 242 -13.79 0.79 6.93
N GLN A 243 -12.84 -0.13 7.16
CA GLN A 243 -12.63 -0.75 8.48
C GLN A 243 -12.29 0.30 9.55
N LEU A 244 -11.44 1.28 9.24
CA LEU A 244 -11.11 2.37 10.15
C LEU A 244 -12.34 3.24 10.47
N LYS A 245 -13.18 3.56 9.47
CA LYS A 245 -14.44 4.29 9.69
C LYS A 245 -15.39 3.52 10.61
N LEU A 246 -15.58 2.21 10.39
CA LEU A 246 -16.40 1.36 11.24
C LEU A 246 -15.90 1.31 12.69
N ILE A 247 -14.58 1.29 12.89
CA ILE A 247 -13.98 1.35 14.24
C ILE A 247 -14.27 2.71 14.88
N HIS A 248 -14.10 3.82 14.16
CA HIS A 248 -14.39 5.17 14.64
C HIS A 248 -15.86 5.41 14.96
N GLU A 249 -16.79 4.85 14.19
CA GLU A 249 -18.23 4.95 14.48
C GLU A 249 -18.61 4.13 15.72
N LYS A 250 -18.04 2.94 15.88
CA LYS A 250 -18.22 2.12 17.09
C LYS A 250 -17.67 2.80 18.34
N SER A 251 -16.58 3.56 18.25
CA SER A 251 -16.03 4.32 19.38
C SER A 251 -16.80 5.60 19.71
N LYS A 252 -17.67 6.09 18.81
CA LYS A 252 -18.46 7.32 19.00
C LYS A 252 -19.85 7.11 19.63
N LYS A 253 -20.33 5.88 19.84
CA LYS A 253 -21.58 5.66 20.58
C LYS A 253 -21.36 6.05 22.05
N PRO A 254 -22.04 7.10 22.55
CA PRO A 254 -21.88 7.49 23.94
C PRO A 254 -22.54 6.42 24.81
N ILE A 255 -21.78 5.95 25.81
CA ILE A 255 -22.32 5.20 26.94
C ILE A 255 -23.26 6.17 27.66
N GLY A 256 -24.55 6.09 27.32
CA GLY A 256 -25.58 6.86 27.99
C GLY A 256 -25.65 6.42 29.44
N TYR A 257 -25.10 7.24 30.33
CA TYR A 257 -25.38 7.18 31.76
C TYR A 257 -26.87 7.51 31.93
N ARG A 258 -27.70 6.48 32.16
CA ARG A 258 -29.03 6.67 32.74
C ARG A 258 -28.83 7.09 34.19
N LYS A 259 -29.28 8.31 34.51
CA LYS A 259 -29.55 8.75 35.88
C LYS A 259 -30.76 8.01 36.43
#